data_AF-A0A352C9G4-F1
#
_entry.id   AF-A0A352C9G4-F1
#
_cell.length_a   1.000
_cell.length_b   1.000
_cell.length_c   1.000
_cell.angle_alpha   90.00
_cell.angle_beta   90.00
_cell.angle_gamma   90.00
#
_symmetry.space_group_name_H-M   'P 1'
#
loop_
_entity.id
_entity.type
_entity.pdbx_description
1 polymer ?
#
loop_
_entity_poly.entity_id
_entity_poly.type
_entity_poly.pdbx_seq_one_letter_code
_entity_poly.pdbx_strand_id
1 'polypeptide(L)'
;AGRFLNESELAVDGSATQRACVIGATIAANLCTDGAERCLDERLRVNGRDCAILGVLEPSRSVSGRRFDGAVITTFGAAARQFEVETQIAADETSWITLLLPADADRQKAQTAADLLLRKAVGAPLSQPPPFSYQDPSVDVRDLARQRRIFGQILLLVGITACVGGFVAFGSVIAAAINERRREFSLRLTFGATPGDLAGQIAIEALLVGLISGACAILLTLVAVVAAQEFVSIPLALSLDTLLANIAFGLFIALLGAWPVVWRIANAPVNQMLRQ
;
A
#
# COMPACT_ATOMS: atom_id res chain seq x y z
N ALA A 1 11.82 -23.77 2.24
CA ALA A 1 11.99 -25.23 2.13
C ALA A 1 13.48 -25.58 2.18
N GLY A 2 13.84 -26.80 2.59
CA GLY A 2 15.24 -27.23 2.69
C GLY A 2 15.96 -26.74 3.95
N ARG A 3 17.29 -26.60 3.89
CA ARG A 3 18.15 -26.21 5.01
C ARG A 3 19.00 -24.97 4.70
N PHE A 4 19.45 -24.29 5.75
CA PHE A 4 20.44 -23.21 5.65
C PHE A 4 21.87 -23.77 5.60
N LEU A 5 22.80 -22.89 5.23
CA LEU A 5 24.23 -23.19 5.19
C LEU A 5 24.76 -23.44 6.62
N ASN A 6 25.55 -24.50 6.79
CA ASN A 6 26.14 -24.88 8.09
C ASN A 6 27.64 -24.51 8.17
N GLU A 7 28.20 -24.51 9.38
CA GLU A 7 29.61 -24.16 9.63
C GLU A 7 30.61 -25.02 8.83
N SER A 8 30.29 -26.29 8.54
CA SER A 8 31.13 -27.16 7.70
C SER A 8 31.21 -26.71 6.24
N GLU A 9 30.19 -25.98 5.75
CA GLU A 9 30.14 -25.43 4.39
C GLU A 9 30.79 -24.04 4.33
N LEU A 10 30.95 -23.38 5.50
CA LEU A 10 31.74 -22.16 5.68
C LEU A 10 33.26 -22.43 5.72
N ALA A 11 33.67 -23.66 6.05
CA ALA A 11 35.08 -24.04 6.14
C ALA A 11 35.77 -24.03 4.76
N VAL A 12 36.85 -23.25 4.66
CA VAL A 12 37.56 -22.90 3.41
C VAL A 12 38.57 -23.98 2.96
N ASP A 13 38.41 -25.23 3.39
CA ASP A 13 39.37 -26.31 3.06
C ASP A 13 39.09 -26.95 1.70
N GLY A 14 39.40 -26.18 0.66
CA GLY A 14 40.22 -26.54 -0.52
C GLY A 14 40.03 -27.81 -1.35
N SER A 15 39.31 -28.86 -0.94
CA SER A 15 39.38 -30.16 -1.65
C SER A 15 38.07 -30.67 -2.26
N ALA A 16 36.91 -30.21 -1.80
CA ALA A 16 35.65 -30.31 -2.53
C ALA A 16 34.64 -29.41 -1.82
N THR A 17 34.68 -28.11 -2.09
CA THR A 17 33.58 -27.23 -1.70
C THR A 17 32.32 -27.79 -2.35
N GLN A 18 31.45 -28.42 -1.56
CA GLN A 18 30.06 -28.58 -1.98
C GLN A 18 29.59 -27.15 -2.22
N ARG A 19 29.53 -26.78 -3.49
CA ARG A 19 29.09 -25.46 -3.95
C ARG A 19 27.62 -25.40 -3.62
N ALA A 20 27.33 -25.01 -2.39
CA ALA A 20 26.00 -24.99 -1.83
C ALA A 20 25.47 -23.57 -1.91
N CYS A 21 24.22 -23.43 -2.34
CA CYS A 21 23.52 -22.16 -2.35
C CYS A 21 22.11 -22.32 -1.81
N VAL A 22 21.64 -21.22 -1.25
CA VAL A 22 20.25 -21.00 -0.93
C VAL A 22 19.73 -19.96 -1.92
N ILE A 23 18.60 -20.23 -2.55
CA ILE A 23 18.02 -19.33 -3.55
C ILE A 23 16.85 -18.52 -2.98
N GLY A 24 16.69 -17.30 -3.47
CA GLY A 24 15.56 -16.44 -3.15
C GLY A 24 14.23 -16.92 -3.76
N ALA A 25 13.14 -16.45 -3.18
CA ALA A 25 11.78 -16.84 -3.57
C ALA A 25 11.43 -16.54 -5.03
N THR A 26 11.91 -15.43 -5.60
CA THR A 26 11.66 -15.05 -7.00
C THR A 26 12.40 -15.96 -7.97
N ILE A 27 13.65 -16.32 -7.65
CA ILE A 27 14.42 -17.29 -8.45
C ILE A 27 13.73 -18.65 -8.40
N ALA A 28 13.29 -19.08 -7.22
CA ALA A 28 12.57 -20.33 -7.07
C ALA A 28 11.22 -20.32 -7.82
N ALA A 29 10.46 -19.23 -7.80
CA ALA A 29 9.21 -19.14 -8.55
C ALA A 29 9.40 -19.32 -10.07
N ASN A 30 10.53 -18.85 -10.62
CA ASN A 30 10.82 -18.94 -12.04
C ASN A 30 11.43 -20.27 -12.47
N LEU A 31 12.25 -20.89 -11.61
CA LEU A 31 12.95 -22.14 -11.92
C LEU A 31 12.20 -23.38 -11.43
N CYS A 32 11.43 -23.26 -10.34
CA CYS A 32 10.78 -24.35 -9.63
C CYS A 32 9.26 -24.30 -9.85
N THR A 33 8.82 -24.43 -11.11
CA THR A 33 7.39 -24.34 -11.50
C THR A 33 6.49 -25.33 -10.76
N ASP A 34 7.06 -26.44 -10.30
CA ASP A 34 6.37 -27.54 -9.62
C ASP A 34 6.49 -27.51 -8.09
N GLY A 35 6.99 -26.42 -7.52
CA GLY A 35 7.12 -26.21 -6.08
C GLY A 35 8.57 -26.18 -5.58
N ALA A 36 8.80 -25.41 -4.51
CA ALA A 36 10.13 -25.12 -3.96
C ALA A 36 10.90 -26.36 -3.47
N GLU A 37 10.22 -27.47 -3.15
CA GLU A 37 10.86 -28.70 -2.69
C GLU A 37 11.55 -29.47 -3.82
N ARG A 38 11.07 -29.36 -5.06
CA ARG A 38 11.65 -30.08 -6.21
C ARG A 38 12.99 -29.54 -6.66
N CYS A 39 13.25 -28.27 -6.40
CA CYS A 39 14.55 -27.64 -6.68
C CYS A 39 15.62 -27.97 -5.65
N LEU A 40 15.28 -28.66 -4.56
CA LEU A 40 16.29 -29.08 -3.59
C LEU A 40 17.21 -30.13 -4.23
N ASP A 41 18.50 -30.01 -3.95
CA ASP A 41 19.59 -30.85 -4.49
C ASP A 41 19.83 -30.74 -6.01
N GLU A 42 19.05 -29.93 -6.73
CA GLU A 42 19.33 -29.58 -8.12
C GLU A 42 20.53 -28.63 -8.24
N ARG A 43 21.13 -28.57 -9.43
CA ARG A 43 22.29 -27.71 -9.72
C ARG A 43 21.86 -26.46 -10.49
N LEU A 44 22.06 -25.31 -9.88
CA LEU A 44 21.93 -24.00 -10.49
C LEU A 44 23.26 -23.54 -11.08
N ARG A 45 23.27 -23.10 -12.33
CA ARG A 45 24.47 -22.53 -12.96
C ARG A 45 24.48 -21.01 -12.83
N VAL A 46 25.48 -20.48 -12.13
CA VAL A 46 25.69 -19.04 -11.91
C VAL A 46 27.08 -18.66 -12.44
N ASN A 47 27.16 -17.68 -13.33
CA ASN A 47 28.42 -17.21 -13.95
C ASN A 47 29.30 -18.37 -14.48
N GLY A 48 28.67 -19.35 -15.11
CA GLY A 48 29.35 -20.51 -15.70
C GLY A 48 29.75 -21.61 -14.71
N ARG A 49 29.48 -21.47 -13.41
CA ARG A 49 29.78 -22.46 -12.36
C ARG A 49 28.51 -23.04 -11.74
N ASP A 50 28.52 -24.34 -11.47
CA ASP A 50 27.37 -25.05 -10.89
C ASP A 50 27.35 -24.95 -9.36
N CYS A 51 26.17 -24.79 -8.79
CA CYS A 51 25.88 -24.72 -7.37
C CYS A 51 24.67 -25.57 -7.01
N ALA A 52 24.80 -26.49 -6.05
CA ALA A 52 23.71 -27.30 -5.52
C ALA A 52 22.80 -26.48 -4.61
N ILE A 53 21.50 -26.55 -4.86
CA ILE A 53 20.48 -25.82 -4.10
C ILE A 53 20.17 -26.59 -2.82
N LEU A 54 20.57 -26.08 -1.65
CA LEU A 54 20.28 -26.68 -0.35
C LEU A 54 18.96 -26.20 0.25
N GLY A 55 18.47 -25.04 -0.20
CA GLY A 55 17.32 -24.40 0.40
C GLY A 55 16.75 -23.27 -0.46
N VAL A 56 15.49 -22.98 -0.17
CA VAL A 56 14.73 -21.89 -0.80
C VAL A 56 14.21 -20.98 0.31
N LEU A 57 14.54 -19.70 0.22
CA LEU A 57 14.05 -18.67 1.12
C LEU A 57 12.56 -18.44 0.96
N GLU A 58 11.90 -18.10 2.06
CA GLU A 58 10.54 -17.58 2.02
C GLU A 58 10.53 -16.15 1.44
N PRO A 59 9.44 -15.75 0.76
CA PRO A 59 9.28 -14.39 0.26
C PRO A 59 9.40 -13.38 1.40
N SER A 60 10.27 -12.39 1.24
CA SER A 60 10.47 -11.37 2.26
C SER A 60 9.21 -10.52 2.47
N ARG A 61 8.79 -10.41 3.73
CA ARG A 61 7.71 -9.49 4.16
C ARG A 61 8.19 -8.06 4.41
N SER A 62 9.50 -7.84 4.45
CA SER A 62 10.10 -6.53 4.71
C SER A 62 10.72 -5.94 3.45
N VAL A 63 10.65 -4.61 3.31
CA VAL A 63 11.27 -3.87 2.20
C VAL A 63 12.76 -4.18 2.09
N SER A 64 13.45 -4.21 3.24
CA SER A 64 14.90 -4.47 3.32
C SER A 64 15.26 -5.90 2.95
N GLY A 65 14.39 -6.87 3.25
CA GLY A 65 14.63 -8.27 2.91
C GLY A 65 14.30 -8.62 1.46
N ARG A 66 13.52 -7.80 0.72
CA ARG A 66 13.16 -8.07 -0.69
C ARG A 66 14.35 -8.25 -1.61
N ARG A 67 15.50 -7.64 -1.28
CA ARG A 67 16.75 -7.81 -2.04
C ARG A 67 17.22 -9.27 -2.09
N PHE A 68 16.83 -10.08 -1.12
CA PHE A 68 17.20 -11.49 -1.04
C PHE A 68 16.24 -12.39 -1.84
N ASP A 69 15.04 -11.92 -2.20
CA ASP A 69 14.07 -12.72 -2.97
C ASP A 69 14.60 -13.05 -4.38
N GLY A 70 15.43 -12.16 -4.96
CA GLY A 70 16.10 -12.35 -6.24
C GLY A 70 17.58 -12.73 -6.14
N ALA A 71 18.07 -13.13 -4.97
CA ALA A 71 19.49 -13.39 -4.75
C ALA A 71 19.81 -14.90 -4.69
N VAL A 72 21.02 -15.25 -5.11
CA VAL A 72 21.64 -16.54 -4.80
C VAL A 72 22.60 -16.32 -3.64
N ILE A 73 22.35 -16.99 -2.52
CA ILE A 73 23.12 -16.84 -1.29
C ILE A 73 24.04 -18.05 -1.14
N THR A 74 25.32 -17.82 -0.99
CA THR A 74 26.33 -18.85 -0.72
C THR A 74 27.32 -18.33 0.32
N THR A 75 28.31 -19.12 0.69
CA THR A 75 29.32 -18.71 1.66
C THR A 75 30.25 -17.66 1.06
N PHE A 76 30.76 -16.75 1.90
CA PHE A 76 31.59 -15.63 1.46
C PHE A 76 32.80 -16.09 0.62
N GLY A 77 33.52 -17.12 1.08
CA GLY A 77 34.67 -17.67 0.36
C GLY A 77 34.31 -18.28 -0.99
N ALA A 78 33.13 -18.91 -1.12
CA ALA A 78 32.64 -19.41 -2.40
C ALA A 78 32.25 -18.25 -3.33
N ALA A 79 31.56 -17.24 -2.81
CA ALA A 79 31.16 -16.04 -3.58
C ALA A 79 32.40 -15.30 -4.14
N ALA A 80 33.32 -14.89 -3.27
CA ALA A 80 34.48 -14.06 -3.61
C ALA A 80 35.47 -14.75 -4.55
N ARG A 81 35.70 -16.06 -4.39
CA ARG A 81 36.68 -16.80 -5.22
C ARG A 81 36.07 -17.41 -6.48
N GLN A 82 34.75 -17.61 -6.50
CA GLN A 82 34.13 -18.43 -7.55
C GLN A 82 33.06 -17.74 -8.38
N PHE A 83 32.27 -16.84 -7.82
CA PHE A 83 31.14 -16.25 -8.53
C PHE A 83 31.37 -14.79 -8.90
N GLU A 84 32.23 -14.08 -8.18
CA GLU A 84 32.68 -12.72 -8.49
C GLU A 84 33.89 -12.75 -9.44
N VAL A 85 33.64 -12.86 -10.74
CA VAL A 85 34.68 -12.95 -11.79
C VAL A 85 35.11 -11.57 -12.32
N GLU A 86 34.33 -10.51 -12.05
CA GLU A 86 34.46 -9.21 -12.73
C GLU A 86 34.49 -7.98 -11.80
N THR A 87 34.39 -8.18 -10.48
CA THR A 87 34.52 -7.10 -9.50
C THR A 87 36.01 -6.92 -9.14
N GLN A 88 36.47 -5.67 -9.02
CA GLN A 88 37.84 -5.33 -8.55
C GLN A 88 38.06 -5.66 -7.05
N ILE A 89 37.25 -6.55 -6.48
CA ILE A 89 37.22 -6.88 -5.06
C ILE A 89 38.16 -8.07 -4.87
N ALA A 90 39.21 -7.90 -4.08
CA ALA A 90 40.13 -8.99 -3.76
C ALA A 90 39.39 -10.09 -2.97
N ALA A 91 39.94 -11.31 -2.95
CA ALA A 91 39.30 -12.47 -2.30
C ALA A 91 39.09 -12.32 -0.78
N ASP A 92 39.71 -11.30 -0.17
CA ASP A 92 39.62 -10.88 1.23
C ASP A 92 38.89 -9.54 1.44
N GLU A 93 38.34 -8.95 0.38
CA GLU A 93 37.59 -7.69 0.43
C GLU A 93 36.07 -7.94 0.37
N THR A 94 35.28 -7.04 0.96
CA THR A 94 33.83 -7.15 1.01
C THR A 94 33.20 -5.81 0.64
N SER A 95 32.15 -5.86 -0.19
CA SER A 95 31.43 -4.66 -0.62
C SER A 95 30.48 -4.09 0.46
N TRP A 96 29.91 -4.95 1.32
CA TRP A 96 28.97 -4.54 2.37
C TRP A 96 29.07 -5.42 3.63
N ILE A 97 29.05 -4.81 4.81
CA ILE A 97 28.94 -5.51 6.10
C ILE A 97 27.58 -5.20 6.71
N THR A 98 26.81 -6.23 7.06
CA THR A 98 25.54 -6.07 7.76
C THR A 98 25.75 -6.32 9.25
N LEU A 99 25.47 -5.32 10.07
CA LEU A 99 25.51 -5.42 11.53
C LEU A 99 24.08 -5.65 12.04
N LEU A 100 23.88 -6.74 12.78
CA LEU A 100 22.60 -7.01 13.44
C LEU A 100 22.67 -6.49 14.87
N LEU A 101 21.75 -5.59 15.21
CA LEU A 101 21.65 -5.01 16.53
C LEU A 101 20.51 -5.64 17.32
N PRO A 102 20.64 -5.76 18.66
CA PRO A 102 19.50 -6.00 19.54
C PRO A 102 18.40 -4.96 19.34
N ALA A 103 17.14 -5.34 19.60
CA ALA A 103 15.98 -4.51 19.30
C ALA A 103 15.97 -3.16 20.04
N ASP A 104 16.55 -3.12 21.23
CA ASP A 104 16.63 -1.97 22.14
C ASP A 104 17.95 -1.18 22.02
N ALA A 105 18.88 -1.63 21.16
CA ALA A 105 20.17 -0.96 21.02
C ALA A 105 20.03 0.42 20.35
N ASP A 106 20.79 1.39 20.87
CA ASP A 106 20.92 2.70 20.27
C ASP A 106 21.75 2.61 18.98
N ARG A 107 21.07 2.74 17.84
CA ARG A 107 21.68 2.63 16.51
C ARG A 107 22.76 3.67 16.25
N GLN A 108 22.60 4.89 16.74
CA GLN A 108 23.57 5.96 16.49
C GLN A 108 24.86 5.68 17.26
N LYS A 109 24.74 5.21 18.51
CA LYS A 109 25.89 4.75 19.30
C LYS A 109 26.57 3.54 18.65
N ALA A 110 25.79 2.56 18.19
CA ALA A 110 26.33 1.39 17.53
C ALA A 110 27.05 1.72 16.20
N GLN A 111 26.50 2.65 15.40
CA GLN A 111 27.14 3.14 14.19
C GLN A 111 28.47 3.83 14.51
N THR A 112 28.50 4.67 15.55
CA THR A 112 29.73 5.34 16.00
C THR A 112 30.78 4.33 16.47
N ALA A 113 30.36 3.33 17.24
CA ALA A 113 31.24 2.26 17.70
C ALA A 113 31.78 1.42 16.53
N ALA A 114 30.93 1.08 15.56
CA ALA A 114 31.34 0.38 14.35
C ALA A 114 32.35 1.20 13.54
N ASP A 115 32.16 2.51 13.39
CA ASP A 115 33.09 3.39 12.68
C ASP A 115 34.47 3.42 13.33
N LEU A 116 34.53 3.51 14.67
CA LEU A 116 35.79 3.46 15.40
C LEU A 116 36.52 2.12 15.21
N LEU A 117 35.79 1.00 15.25
CA LEU A 117 36.37 -0.33 15.08
C LEU A 117 36.86 -0.58 13.65
N LEU A 118 36.06 -0.23 12.65
CA LEU A 118 36.40 -0.42 11.24
C LEU A 118 37.55 0.48 10.80
N ARG A 119 37.60 1.73 11.27
CA ARG A 119 38.74 2.62 11.04
C ARG A 119 40.02 2.07 11.65
N LYS A 120 39.94 1.52 12.86
CA LYS A 120 41.09 0.87 13.51
C LYS A 120 41.58 -0.34 12.72
N ALA A 121 40.66 -1.14 12.18
CA ALA A 121 41.01 -2.32 11.39
C ALA A 121 41.72 -1.98 10.06
N VAL A 122 41.30 -0.90 9.40
CA VAL A 122 41.86 -0.46 8.11
C VAL A 122 43.00 0.57 8.27
N GLY A 123 43.27 1.04 9.49
CA GLY A 123 44.31 2.03 9.77
C GLY A 123 43.95 3.46 9.31
N ALA A 124 42.66 3.78 9.21
CA ALA A 124 42.18 5.09 8.77
C ALA A 124 42.13 6.10 9.94
N PRO A 125 42.73 7.30 9.80
CA PRO A 125 42.72 8.31 10.87
C PRO A 125 41.34 8.97 11.03
N LEU A 126 41.04 9.47 12.24
CA LEU A 126 39.81 10.20 12.55
C LEU A 126 39.76 11.60 11.92
N SER A 127 40.90 12.14 11.49
CA SER A 127 41.00 13.44 10.82
C SER A 127 40.52 13.42 9.37
N GLN A 128 40.30 12.23 8.79
CA GLN A 128 39.80 12.07 7.42
C GLN A 128 38.29 11.74 7.43
N PRO A 129 37.57 12.10 6.36
CA PRO A 129 36.19 11.67 6.15
C PRO A 129 36.04 10.15 6.31
N PRO A 130 34.88 9.65 6.80
CA PRO A 130 34.66 8.22 6.95
C PRO A 130 34.87 7.50 5.61
N PRO A 131 35.73 6.47 5.55
CA PRO A 131 35.92 5.69 4.33
C PRO A 131 34.75 4.72 4.07
N PHE A 132 33.84 4.57 5.04
CA PHE A 132 32.68 3.69 4.95
C PHE A 132 31.39 4.49 4.83
N SER A 133 30.44 3.96 4.06
CA SER A 133 29.06 4.45 4.03
C SER A 133 28.19 3.60 4.95
N TYR A 134 27.38 4.23 5.78
CA TYR A 134 26.45 3.55 6.68
C TYR A 134 25.04 3.75 6.16
N GLN A 135 24.36 2.64 5.88
CA GLN A 135 22.96 2.65 5.49
C GLN A 135 22.13 2.11 6.64
N ASP A 136 21.16 2.90 7.11
CA ASP A 136 20.13 2.43 8.04
C ASP A 136 18.86 2.10 7.24
N PRO A 137 18.61 0.80 6.94
CA PRO A 137 17.43 0.40 6.19
C PRO A 137 16.10 0.76 6.89
N SER A 138 16.12 1.11 8.19
CA SER A 138 14.94 1.56 8.91
C SER A 138 14.59 3.03 8.68
N VAL A 139 15.52 3.85 8.18
CA VAL A 139 15.25 5.24 7.80
C VAL A 139 14.38 5.25 6.54
N ASP A 140 14.77 4.49 5.50
CA ASP A 140 13.99 4.38 4.27
C ASP A 140 12.56 3.90 4.51
N VAL A 141 12.37 2.91 5.39
CA VAL A 141 11.03 2.41 5.74
C VAL A 141 10.21 3.49 6.47
N ARG A 142 10.84 4.27 7.36
CA ARG A 142 10.17 5.35 8.09
C ARG A 142 9.80 6.51 7.17
N ASP A 143 10.64 6.83 6.20
CA ASP A 143 10.38 7.88 5.22
C ASP A 143 9.27 7.47 4.25
N LEU A 144 9.26 6.22 3.77
CA LEU A 144 8.13 5.67 3.00
C LEU A 144 6.82 5.69 3.79
N ALA A 145 6.85 5.32 5.07
CA ALA A 145 5.67 5.37 5.93
C ALA A 145 5.18 6.82 6.15
N ARG A 146 6.10 7.77 6.33
CA ARG A 146 5.80 9.19 6.44
C ARG A 146 5.18 9.73 5.16
N GLN A 147 5.78 9.42 4.01
CA GLN A 147 5.28 9.82 2.71
C GLN A 147 3.88 9.26 2.45
N ARG A 148 3.65 7.97 2.75
CA ARG A 148 2.32 7.35 2.68
C ARG A 148 1.31 8.05 3.57
N ARG A 149 1.71 8.44 4.79
CA ARG A 149 0.84 9.19 5.72
C ARG A 149 0.46 10.56 5.17
N ILE A 150 1.42 11.30 4.62
CA ILE A 150 1.18 12.62 4.02
C ILE A 150 0.25 12.49 2.81
N PHE A 151 0.52 11.55 1.89
CA PHE A 151 -0.38 11.29 0.77
C PHE A 151 -1.78 10.89 1.23
N GLY A 152 -1.88 10.04 2.25
CA GLY A 152 -3.16 9.67 2.85
C GLY A 152 -3.93 10.88 3.40
N GLN A 153 -3.25 11.82 4.04
CA GLN A 153 -3.86 13.05 4.54
C GLN A 153 -4.33 13.97 3.41
N ILE A 154 -3.55 14.10 2.33
CA ILE A 154 -3.94 14.89 1.16
C ILE A 154 -5.17 14.28 0.48
N LEU A 155 -5.16 12.95 0.26
CA LEU A 155 -6.31 12.25 -0.33
C LEU A 155 -7.56 12.36 0.54
N LEU A 156 -7.40 12.30 1.87
CA LEU A 156 -8.50 12.50 2.80
C LEU A 156 -9.07 13.92 2.71
N LEU A 157 -8.21 14.95 2.62
CA LEU A 157 -8.64 16.33 2.43
C LEU A 157 -9.43 16.50 1.12
N VAL A 158 -8.88 15.96 0.02
CA VAL A 158 -9.55 15.98 -1.31
C VAL A 158 -10.88 15.23 -1.26
N GLY A 159 -10.94 14.10 -0.55
CA GLY A 159 -12.18 13.34 -0.34
C GLY A 159 -13.23 14.16 0.42
N ILE A 160 -12.83 14.85 1.49
CA ILE A 160 -13.74 15.72 2.27
C ILE A 160 -14.26 16.87 1.41
N THR A 161 -13.39 17.56 0.66
CA THR A 161 -13.83 18.70 -0.18
C THR A 161 -14.75 18.26 -1.30
N ALA A 162 -14.46 17.12 -1.95
CA ALA A 162 -15.35 16.52 -2.94
C ALA A 162 -16.70 16.11 -2.32
N CYS A 163 -16.69 15.53 -1.11
CA CYS A 163 -17.89 15.14 -0.39
C CYS A 163 -18.77 16.35 -0.05
N VAL A 164 -18.19 17.44 0.44
CA VAL A 164 -18.92 18.68 0.75
C VAL A 164 -19.49 19.29 -0.54
N GLY A 165 -18.70 19.34 -1.61
CA GLY A 165 -19.18 19.82 -2.91
C GLY A 165 -20.34 19.00 -3.45
N GLY A 166 -20.25 17.66 -3.37
CA GLY A 166 -21.31 16.74 -3.74
C GLY A 166 -22.58 16.92 -2.90
N PHE A 167 -22.46 17.09 -1.59
CA PHE A 167 -23.60 17.35 -0.70
C PHE A 167 -24.33 18.65 -1.08
N VAL A 168 -23.60 19.73 -1.31
CA VAL A 168 -24.18 21.03 -1.70
C VAL A 168 -24.86 20.93 -3.07
N ALA A 169 -24.21 20.27 -4.03
CA ALA A 169 -24.76 20.07 -5.37
C ALA A 169 -26.03 19.19 -5.35
N PHE A 170 -26.06 18.15 -4.52
CA PHE A 170 -27.24 17.30 -4.37
C PHE A 170 -28.41 18.06 -3.73
N GLY A 171 -28.13 18.80 -2.65
CA GLY A 171 -29.13 19.63 -1.98
C GLY A 171 -29.74 20.70 -2.88
N SER A 172 -28.94 21.31 -3.77
CA SER A 172 -29.45 22.32 -4.70
C SER A 172 -30.39 21.73 -5.75
N VAL A 173 -30.12 20.53 -6.25
CA VAL A 173 -31.02 19.81 -7.18
C VAL A 173 -32.35 19.48 -6.50
N ILE A 174 -32.33 18.96 -5.27
CA ILE A 174 -33.57 18.69 -4.52
C ILE A 174 -34.37 19.97 -4.27
N ALA A 175 -33.69 21.05 -3.87
CA ALA A 175 -34.35 22.32 -3.63
C ALA A 175 -35.00 22.89 -4.91
N ALA A 176 -34.34 22.76 -6.06
CA ALA A 176 -34.89 23.15 -7.36
C ALA A 176 -36.14 22.33 -7.72
N ALA A 177 -36.07 21.00 -7.63
CA ALA A 177 -37.19 20.10 -7.93
C ALA A 177 -38.43 20.39 -7.07
N ILE A 178 -38.21 20.71 -5.79
CA ILE A 178 -39.29 21.06 -4.86
C ILE A 178 -39.88 22.44 -5.19
N ASN A 179 -39.05 23.41 -5.58
CA ASN A 179 -39.52 24.74 -5.95
C ASN A 179 -40.42 24.69 -7.20
N GLU A 180 -40.11 23.83 -8.17
CA GLU A 180 -40.96 23.62 -9.37
C GLU A 180 -42.36 23.09 -9.00
N ARG A 181 -42.44 22.15 -8.05
CA ARG A 181 -43.71 21.54 -7.60
C ARG A 181 -44.36 22.25 -6.41
N ARG A 182 -43.82 23.40 -5.99
CA ARG A 182 -44.23 24.10 -4.77
C ARG A 182 -45.73 24.43 -4.74
N ARG A 183 -46.30 24.83 -5.89
CA ARG A 183 -47.72 25.18 -6.00
C ARG A 183 -48.63 23.98 -5.73
N GLU A 184 -48.24 22.79 -6.15
CA GLU A 184 -48.98 21.55 -5.89
C GLU A 184 -48.94 21.20 -4.41
N PHE A 185 -47.77 21.35 -3.76
CA PHE A 185 -47.62 21.14 -2.32
C PHE A 185 -48.48 22.10 -1.49
N SER A 186 -48.51 23.38 -1.84
CA SER A 186 -49.37 24.38 -1.20
C SER A 186 -50.85 24.02 -1.31
N LEU A 187 -51.30 23.57 -2.49
CA LEU A 187 -52.68 23.14 -2.69
C LEU A 187 -53.02 21.92 -1.82
N ARG A 188 -52.15 20.91 -1.78
CA ARG A 188 -52.38 19.71 -0.94
C ARG A 188 -52.48 20.03 0.55
N LEU A 189 -51.63 20.94 1.05
CA LEU A 189 -51.70 21.41 2.44
C LEU A 189 -53.04 22.12 2.72
N THR A 190 -53.57 22.90 1.79
CA THR A 190 -54.90 23.55 1.96
C THR A 190 -56.06 22.57 1.93
N PHE A 191 -55.90 21.40 1.30
CA PHE A 191 -56.89 20.32 1.30
C PHE A 191 -56.73 19.34 2.49
N GLY A 192 -55.85 19.65 3.45
CA GLY A 192 -55.71 18.89 4.70
C GLY A 192 -54.58 17.85 4.74
N ALA A 193 -53.68 17.83 3.75
CA ALA A 193 -52.48 17.00 3.84
C ALA A 193 -51.59 17.48 5.00
N THR A 194 -50.95 16.55 5.73
CA THR A 194 -50.04 16.91 6.81
C THR A 194 -48.64 17.22 6.24
N PRO A 195 -47.83 18.09 6.91
CA PRO A 195 -46.44 18.28 6.53
C PRO A 195 -45.61 16.98 6.53
N GLY A 196 -46.03 16.00 7.33
CA GLY A 196 -45.43 14.66 7.38
C GLY A 196 -45.64 13.86 6.10
N ASP A 197 -46.80 13.98 5.45
CA ASP A 197 -47.09 13.29 4.19
C ASP A 197 -46.20 13.81 3.06
N LEU A 198 -45.99 15.14 3.01
CA LEU A 198 -45.07 15.76 2.07
C LEU A 198 -43.61 15.41 2.38
N ALA A 199 -43.23 15.39 3.66
CA ALA A 199 -41.90 14.98 4.10
C ALA A 199 -41.57 13.55 3.65
N GLY A 200 -42.52 12.62 3.80
CA GLY A 200 -42.39 11.24 3.36
C GLY A 200 -42.22 11.13 1.85
N GLN A 201 -43.01 11.88 1.06
CA GLN A 201 -42.87 11.91 -0.40
C GLN A 201 -41.48 12.40 -0.82
N ILE A 202 -41.03 13.53 -0.25
CA ILE A 202 -39.70 14.11 -0.56
C ILE A 202 -38.58 13.16 -0.16
N ALA A 203 -38.69 12.49 0.99
CA ALA A 203 -37.70 11.52 1.45
C ALA A 203 -37.59 10.34 0.47
N ILE A 204 -38.72 9.82 -0.03
CA ILE A 204 -38.74 8.73 -1.01
C ILE A 204 -38.15 9.20 -2.35
N GLU A 205 -38.52 10.40 -2.83
CA GLU A 205 -37.94 10.96 -4.06
C GLU A 205 -36.41 11.12 -3.94
N ALA A 206 -35.93 11.68 -2.83
CA ALA A 206 -34.51 11.83 -2.55
C ALA A 206 -33.78 10.47 -2.48
N LEU A 207 -34.40 9.47 -1.85
CA LEU A 207 -33.85 8.11 -1.73
C LEU A 207 -33.72 7.46 -3.11
N LEU A 208 -34.75 7.55 -3.96
CA LEU A 208 -34.73 6.99 -5.31
C LEU A 208 -33.66 7.64 -6.18
N VAL A 209 -33.56 8.97 -6.14
CA VAL A 209 -32.52 9.71 -6.87
C VAL A 209 -31.13 9.34 -6.35
N GLY A 210 -30.96 9.21 -5.03
CA GLY A 210 -29.72 8.77 -4.40
C GLY A 210 -29.32 7.34 -4.77
N LEU A 211 -30.26 6.42 -4.86
CA LEU A 211 -30.01 5.04 -5.28
C LEU A 211 -29.56 4.96 -6.74
N ILE A 212 -30.23 5.70 -7.63
CA ILE A 212 -29.87 5.74 -9.05
C ILE A 212 -28.49 6.37 -9.24
N SER A 213 -28.22 7.49 -8.58
CA SER A 213 -26.91 8.16 -8.67
C SER A 213 -25.80 7.31 -8.06
N GLY A 214 -26.05 6.61 -6.95
CA GLY A 214 -25.12 5.68 -6.33
C GLY A 214 -24.79 4.49 -7.23
N ALA A 215 -25.81 3.89 -7.88
CA ALA A 215 -25.61 2.82 -8.85
C ALA A 215 -24.74 3.29 -10.04
N CYS A 216 -25.04 4.47 -10.59
CA CYS A 216 -24.24 5.08 -11.65
C CYS A 216 -22.80 5.37 -11.20
N ALA A 217 -22.60 5.86 -9.97
CA ALA A 217 -21.28 6.14 -9.42
C ALA A 217 -20.43 4.88 -9.24
N ILE A 218 -21.02 3.77 -8.77
CA ILE A 218 -20.33 2.47 -8.67
C ILE A 218 -19.90 2.00 -10.05
N LEU A 219 -20.81 2.07 -11.03
CA LEU A 219 -20.51 1.63 -12.40
C LEU A 219 -19.37 2.45 -13.01
N LEU A 220 -19.40 3.78 -12.85
CA LEU A 220 -18.30 4.66 -13.27
C LEU A 220 -16.99 4.37 -12.55
N THR A 221 -17.05 4.05 -11.26
CA THR A 221 -15.86 3.69 -10.47
C THR A 221 -15.24 2.39 -10.96
N LEU A 222 -16.05 1.37 -11.25
CA LEU A 222 -15.57 0.09 -11.79
C LEU A 222 -14.87 0.29 -13.14
N VAL A 223 -15.48 1.07 -14.03
CA VAL A 223 -14.87 1.40 -15.34
C VAL A 223 -13.57 2.17 -15.16
N ALA A 224 -13.54 3.16 -14.27
CA ALA A 224 -12.33 3.94 -13.99
C ALA A 224 -11.21 3.09 -13.40
N VAL A 225 -11.53 2.14 -12.51
CA VAL A 225 -10.55 1.22 -11.92
C VAL A 225 -9.95 0.31 -12.98
N VAL A 226 -10.77 -0.28 -13.85
CA VAL A 226 -10.28 -1.14 -14.94
C VAL A 226 -9.40 -0.34 -15.91
N ALA A 227 -9.82 0.87 -16.29
CA ALA A 227 -9.04 1.74 -17.16
C ALA A 227 -7.70 2.17 -16.51
N ALA A 228 -7.70 2.44 -15.20
CA ALA A 228 -6.50 2.85 -14.48
C ALA A 228 -5.46 1.72 -14.35
N GLN A 229 -5.88 0.45 -14.36
CA GLN A 229 -4.97 -0.69 -14.27
C GLN A 229 -4.03 -0.79 -15.49
N GLU A 230 -4.38 -0.23 -16.64
CA GLU A 230 -3.46 -0.19 -17.79
C GLU A 230 -2.29 0.78 -17.59
N PHE A 231 -2.47 1.82 -16.77
CA PHE A 231 -1.46 2.84 -16.51
C PHE A 231 -0.74 2.65 -15.19
N VAL A 232 -1.33 1.90 -14.26
CA VAL A 232 -0.85 1.75 -12.88
C VAL A 232 -0.72 0.27 -12.53
N SER A 233 0.51 -0.17 -12.24
CA SER A 233 0.84 -1.55 -11.86
C SER A 233 0.46 -1.93 -10.41
N ILE A 234 -0.41 -1.15 -9.77
CA ILE A 234 -0.85 -1.36 -8.39
C ILE A 234 -2.20 -2.06 -8.43
N PRO A 235 -2.36 -3.24 -7.78
CA PRO A 235 -3.64 -3.91 -7.70
C PRO A 235 -4.63 -3.07 -6.89
N LEU A 236 -5.60 -2.47 -7.58
CA LEU A 236 -6.75 -1.79 -6.97
C LEU A 236 -7.74 -2.84 -6.46
N ALA A 237 -7.67 -3.15 -5.17
CA ALA A 237 -8.61 -4.05 -4.51
C ALA A 237 -9.88 -3.29 -4.10
N LEU A 238 -11.02 -3.66 -4.70
CA LEU A 238 -12.34 -3.22 -4.26
C LEU A 238 -12.90 -4.26 -3.29
N SER A 239 -12.99 -3.90 -2.01
CA SER A 239 -13.62 -4.79 -1.02
C SER A 239 -15.13 -4.58 -0.99
N LEU A 240 -15.89 -5.66 -0.80
CA LEU A 240 -17.35 -5.59 -0.73
C LEU A 240 -17.79 -4.71 0.45
N ASP A 241 -17.07 -4.78 1.57
CA ASP A 241 -17.32 -4.00 2.77
C ASP A 241 -17.20 -2.49 2.50
N THR A 242 -16.16 -2.08 1.77
CA THR A 242 -15.98 -0.66 1.39
C THR A 242 -17.08 -0.16 0.45
N LEU A 243 -17.55 -1.00 -0.47
CA LEU A 243 -18.65 -0.66 -1.38
C LEU A 243 -19.95 -0.45 -0.60
N LEU A 244 -20.30 -1.38 0.29
CA LEU A 244 -21.49 -1.28 1.13
C LEU A 244 -21.45 -0.06 2.06
N ALA A 245 -20.29 0.21 2.68
CA ALA A 245 -20.11 1.38 3.52
C ALA A 245 -20.31 2.69 2.73
N ASN A 246 -19.79 2.78 1.50
CA ASN A 246 -19.96 3.95 0.64
C ASN A 246 -21.42 4.15 0.20
N ILE A 247 -22.15 3.08 -0.11
CA ILE A 247 -23.59 3.17 -0.44
C ILE A 247 -24.38 3.68 0.76
N ALA A 248 -24.14 3.09 1.95
CA ALA A 248 -24.80 3.51 3.18
C ALA A 248 -24.51 4.98 3.51
N PHE A 249 -23.26 5.41 3.35
CA PHE A 249 -22.85 6.80 3.55
C PHE A 249 -23.48 7.75 2.53
N GLY A 250 -23.58 7.35 1.25
CA GLY A 250 -24.26 8.13 0.22
C GLY A 250 -25.76 8.32 0.50
N LEU A 251 -26.45 7.25 0.91
CA LEU A 251 -27.86 7.32 1.33
C LEU A 251 -28.05 8.23 2.55
N PHE A 252 -27.14 8.15 3.51
CA PHE A 252 -27.14 9.03 4.68
C PHE A 252 -27.00 10.51 4.29
N ILE A 253 -26.06 10.84 3.39
CA ILE A 253 -25.89 12.19 2.86
C ILE A 253 -27.13 12.66 2.09
N ALA A 254 -27.75 11.79 1.30
CA ALA A 254 -28.95 12.13 0.53
C ALA A 254 -30.12 12.54 1.46
N LEU A 255 -30.34 11.77 2.54
CA LEU A 255 -31.36 12.07 3.53
C LEU A 255 -31.04 13.37 4.29
N LEU A 256 -29.78 13.58 4.67
CA LEU A 256 -29.35 14.84 5.30
C LEU A 256 -29.52 16.04 4.37
N GLY A 257 -29.33 15.87 3.05
CA GLY A 257 -29.51 16.95 2.07
C GLY A 257 -30.97 17.34 1.88
N ALA A 258 -31.89 16.37 2.00
CA ALA A 258 -33.33 16.61 1.91
C ALA A 258 -33.92 17.27 3.18
N TRP A 259 -33.33 17.01 4.35
CA TRP A 259 -33.83 17.47 5.65
C TRP A 259 -34.09 18.98 5.75
N PRO A 260 -33.15 19.89 5.38
CA PRO A 260 -33.38 21.33 5.48
C PRO A 260 -34.57 21.81 4.66
N VAL A 261 -34.82 21.17 3.51
CA VAL A 261 -35.91 21.56 2.60
C VAL A 261 -37.25 21.16 3.18
N VAL A 262 -37.35 19.93 3.71
CA VAL A 262 -38.53 19.43 4.42
C VAL A 262 -38.85 20.31 5.64
N TRP A 263 -37.84 20.63 6.44
CA TRP A 263 -37.99 21.51 7.60
C TRP A 263 -38.53 22.89 7.23
N ARG A 264 -38.06 23.45 6.10
CA ARG A 264 -38.54 24.74 5.58
C ARG A 264 -40.01 24.71 5.17
N ILE A 265 -40.50 23.59 4.63
CA ILE A 265 -41.92 23.43 4.24
C ILE A 265 -42.80 23.28 5.48
N ALA A 266 -42.37 22.47 6.45
CA ALA A 266 -43.12 22.23 7.68
C ALA A 266 -43.36 23.51 8.50
N ASN A 267 -42.43 24.46 8.46
CA ASN A 267 -42.48 25.69 9.26
C ASN A 267 -42.93 26.95 8.50
N ALA A 268 -43.12 26.87 7.18
CA ALA A 268 -43.50 28.04 6.39
C ALA A 268 -45.02 28.27 6.42
N PRO A 269 -45.50 29.50 6.68
CA PRO A 269 -46.92 29.77 6.74
C PRO A 269 -47.55 29.68 5.33
N VAL A 270 -48.68 28.97 5.23
CA VAL A 270 -49.36 28.62 3.96
C VAL A 270 -49.67 29.86 3.10
N ASN A 271 -49.96 31.00 3.73
CA ASN A 271 -50.27 32.26 3.06
C ASN A 271 -49.09 32.87 2.27
N GLN A 272 -47.84 32.57 2.66
CA GLN A 272 -46.64 33.01 1.93
C GLN A 272 -46.33 32.12 0.72
N MET A 273 -46.76 30.85 0.75
CA MET A 273 -46.51 29.93 -0.36
C MET A 273 -47.46 30.14 -1.56
N LEU A 274 -48.55 30.88 -1.39
CA LEU A 274 -49.54 31.18 -2.45
C LEU A 274 -49.32 32.53 -3.14
N ARG A 275 -48.44 33.37 -2.61
CA ARG A 275 -48.18 34.74 -3.12
C ARG A 275 -46.96 34.86 -4.05
N GLN A 276 -46.25 33.77 -4.29
CA GLN A 276 -45.08 33.69 -5.18
C GLN A 276 -45.30 32.54 -6.17
#